data_AF-I3SYC5-F1
#
_entry.id   AF-I3SYC5-F1
#
_cell.length_a   1.000
_cell.length_b   1.000
_cell.length_c   1.000
_cell.angle_alpha   90.00
_cell.angle_beta   90.00
_cell.angle_gamma   90.00
#
_symmetry.space_group_name_H-M   'P 1'
#
loop_
_entity.id
_entity.type
_entity.pdbx_description
1 polymer ?
#
loop_
_entity_poly.entity_id
_entity_poly.type
_entity_poly.pdbx_seq_one_letter_code
_entity_poly.pdbx_strand_id
1 'polypeptide(L)' 'MIVLKGSVPISFGGNEQPAAYGELVSIGGLNPDVNKKLSAAIASILETKLSVPKSRFFLKFYDTKGSNFGWNGSTF' A
#
# COMPACT_ATOMS: atom_id res chain seq x y z
N MET A 1 10.38 4.63 -3.03
CA MET A 1 10.84 3.26 -2.72
C MET A 1 9.66 2.32 -2.87
N ILE A 2 9.83 1.13 -3.45
CA ILE A 2 8.79 0.11 -3.59
C ILE A 2 9.36 -1.22 -3.10
N VAL A 3 8.58 -1.96 -2.30
CA VAL A 3 8.92 -3.31 -1.85
C VAL A 3 7.71 -4.20 -2.12
N LEU A 4 7.95 -5.37 -2.72
CA LEU A 4 6.94 -6.40 -2.94
C LEU A 4 7.41 -7.70 -2.30
N LYS A 5 6.59 -8.26 -1.41
CA LYS A 5 6.86 -9.53 -0.74
C LYS A 5 5.78 -10.53 -1.09
N GLY A 6 6.13 -11.54 -1.87
CA GLY A 6 5.26 -12.66 -2.21
C GLY A 6 5.31 -13.80 -1.17
N SER A 7 4.46 -14.80 -1.35
CA SER A 7 4.42 -16.03 -0.55
C SER A 7 4.26 -15.78 0.96
N VAL A 8 3.50 -14.75 1.31
CA VAL A 8 3.13 -14.45 2.69
C VAL A 8 1.81 -15.16 3.00
N PRO A 9 1.74 -16.03 4.02
CA PRO A 9 0.47 -16.57 4.49
C PRO A 9 -0.47 -15.43 4.90
N ILE A 10 -1.64 -15.34 4.28
CA ILE A 10 -2.61 -14.28 4.51
C ILE A 10 -4.03 -14.87 4.52
N SER A 11 -4.79 -14.53 5.55
CA SER A 11 -6.23 -14.81 5.61
C SER A 11 -6.99 -13.50 5.58
N PHE A 12 -7.92 -13.36 4.64
CA PHE A 12 -8.75 -12.17 4.49
C PHE A 12 -10.22 -12.58 4.42
N GLY A 13 -11.02 -12.08 5.36
CA GLY A 13 -12.42 -12.50 5.50
C GLY A 13 -12.58 -13.99 5.84
N GLY A 14 -11.62 -14.56 6.58
CA GLY A 14 -11.69 -15.95 7.07
C GLY A 14 -11.24 -17.02 6.07
N ASN A 15 -10.64 -16.66 4.93
CA ASN A 15 -10.08 -17.62 3.98
C ASN A 15 -8.76 -17.12 3.34
N GLU A 16 -8.00 -18.07 2.80
CA GLU A 16 -6.65 -17.87 2.26
C GLU A 16 -6.62 -17.67 0.73
N GLN A 17 -7.76 -17.32 0.11
CA GLN A 17 -7.77 -16.92 -1.29
C GLN A 17 -6.88 -15.68 -1.49
N PRO A 18 -6.32 -15.46 -2.71
CA PRO A 18 -5.39 -14.36 -2.97
C PRO A 18 -5.85 -13.03 -2.36
N ALA A 19 -4.97 -12.42 -1.57
CA ALA A 19 -5.21 -11.18 -0.86
C ALA A 19 -3.90 -10.39 -0.73
N ALA A 20 -4.01 -9.09 -0.48
CA ALA A 20 -2.84 -8.23 -0.30
C ALA A 20 -3.04 -7.25 0.85
N TYR A 21 -1.92 -6.83 1.45
CA TYR A 21 -1.87 -5.73 2.39
C TYR A 21 -0.69 -4.83 2.00
N GLY A 22 -0.90 -3.52 2.08
CA GLY A 22 0.15 -2.56 1.78
C GLY A 22 0.08 -1.32 2.65
N GLU A 23 1.22 -0.65 2.76
CA GLU A 23 1.36 0.64 3.39
C GLU A 23 2.00 1.60 2.38
N LEU A 24 1.42 2.79 2.24
CA LEU A 24 1.95 3.88 1.43
C LEU A 24 2.27 5.05 2.37
N VAL A 25 3.55 5.35 2.48
CA VAL A 25 4.07 6.44 3.31
C VAL A 25 4.58 7.55 2.39
N SER A 26 4.24 8.80 2.69
CA SER A 26 4.72 9.98 1.96
C SER A 26 4.93 11.14 2.92
N ILE A 27 5.89 12.01 2.59
CA ILE A 27 6.07 13.30 3.26
C ILE A 27 5.18 14.32 2.53
N GLY A 28 3.97 14.56 3.07
CA GLY A 28 2.97 15.38 2.40
C GLY A 28 2.37 14.71 1.15
N GLY A 29 1.45 15.44 0.51
CA GLY A 29 0.82 15.05 -0.76
C GLY A 29 -0.34 14.05 -0.64
N LEU A 30 -0.52 13.42 0.52
CA LEU A 30 -1.65 12.53 0.77
C LEU A 30 -2.86 13.34 1.26
N ASN A 31 -4.01 13.03 0.68
CA ASN A 31 -5.30 13.62 1.03
C ASN A 31 -6.43 12.67 0.54
N PRO A 32 -7.69 12.90 0.91
CA PRO A 32 -8.78 11.98 0.56
C PRO A 32 -8.89 11.66 -0.94
N ASP A 33 -8.69 12.63 -1.83
CA ASP A 33 -8.85 12.42 -3.27
C ASP A 33 -7.62 11.76 -3.91
N VAL A 34 -6.42 12.13 -3.48
CA VAL A 34 -5.18 11.45 -3.88
C VAL A 34 -5.19 9.99 -3.43
N ASN A 35 -5.62 9.73 -2.19
CA ASN A 35 -5.69 8.38 -1.64
C ASN A 35 -6.67 7.49 -2.43
N LYS A 36 -7.84 8.03 -2.83
CA LYS A 36 -8.79 7.31 -3.70
C LYS A 36 -8.15 6.94 -5.05
N LYS A 37 -7.47 7.89 -5.70
CA LYS A 37 -6.80 7.66 -6.99
C LYS A 37 -5.68 6.62 -6.88
N LEU A 38 -4.83 6.73 -5.86
CA LEU A 38 -3.75 5.78 -5.59
C LEU A 38 -4.29 4.39 -5.27
N SER A 39 -5.33 4.29 -4.44
CA SER A 39 -5.98 3.02 -4.11
C SER A 39 -6.55 2.35 -5.35
N ALA A 40 -7.25 3.09 -6.23
CA ALA A 40 -7.78 2.57 -7.48
C ALA A 40 -6.68 2.06 -8.43
N ALA A 41 -5.58 2.81 -8.57
CA ALA A 41 -4.45 2.41 -9.40
C ALA A 41 -3.77 1.14 -8.87
N ILE A 42 -3.52 1.07 -7.56
CA ILE A 42 -2.92 -0.12 -6.93
C ILE A 42 -3.85 -1.32 -7.03
N ALA A 43 -5.16 -1.15 -6.79
CA ALA A 43 -6.15 -2.21 -6.96
C ALA A 43 -6.14 -2.80 -8.39
N SER A 44 -5.99 -1.95 -9.40
CA SER A 44 -5.87 -2.38 -10.81
C SER A 44 -4.59 -3.19 -11.05
N ILE A 45 -3.46 -2.77 -10.49
CA ILE A 45 -2.20 -3.52 -10.60
C ILE A 45 -2.31 -4.88 -9.90
N LEU A 46 -2.84 -4.91 -8.67
CA LEU A 46 -3.04 -6.14 -7.90
C LEU A 46 -3.91 -7.16 -8.67
N GLU A 47 -5.01 -6.70 -9.25
CA GLU A 47 -5.92 -7.54 -10.03
C GLU A 47 -5.26 -8.04 -11.33
N THR A 48 -4.69 -7.13 -12.12
CA THR A 48 -4.19 -7.44 -13.47
C THR A 48 -2.85 -8.16 -13.49
N LYS A 49 -2.00 -7.94 -12.48
CA LYS A 49 -0.62 -8.48 -12.45
C LYS A 49 -0.44 -9.60 -11.44
N LEU A 50 -1.21 -9.60 -10.35
CA LEU A 50 -1.02 -10.53 -9.24
C LEU A 50 -2.26 -11.38 -8.95
N SER A 51 -3.32 -11.25 -9.74
CA SER A 51 -4.57 -12.00 -9.59
C SER A 51 -5.22 -11.87 -8.20
N VAL A 52 -4.99 -10.74 -7.52
CA VAL A 52 -5.65 -10.42 -6.25
C VAL A 52 -6.92 -9.61 -6.55
N PRO A 53 -8.12 -10.09 -6.18
CA PRO A 53 -9.35 -9.34 -6.39
C PRO A 53 -9.34 -7.98 -5.69
N LYS A 54 -9.91 -6.94 -6.32
CA LYS A 54 -10.00 -5.58 -5.74
C LYS A 54 -10.72 -5.52 -4.38
N SER A 55 -11.56 -6.50 -4.07
CA SER A 55 -12.26 -6.62 -2.79
C SER A 55 -11.43 -7.26 -1.67
N ARG A 56 -10.23 -7.76 -1.97
CA ARG A 56 -9.39 -8.56 -1.05
C ARG A 56 -8.05 -7.90 -0.76
N PHE A 57 -8.03 -6.58 -0.59
CA PHE A 57 -6.85 -5.89 -0.12
C PHE A 57 -7.17 -4.73 0.80
N PHE A 58 -6.21 -4.38 1.65
CA PHE A 58 -6.16 -3.09 2.32
C PHE A 58 -4.89 -2.36 1.94
N LEU A 59 -5.00 -1.04 1.80
CA LEU A 59 -3.89 -0.12 1.61
C LEU A 59 -4.00 0.99 2.65
N LYS A 60 -3.02 1.06 3.55
CA LYS A 60 -2.96 2.10 4.57
C LYS A 60 -2.13 3.27 4.08
N PHE A 61 -2.64 4.48 4.24
CA PHE A 61 -1.94 5.72 3.87
C PHE A 61 -1.39 6.38 5.14
N TYR A 62 -0.11 6.74 5.11
CA TYR A 62 0.54 7.48 6.19
C TYR A 62 1.16 8.75 5.64
N ASP A 63 0.53 9.88 5.98
CA ASP A 63 1.16 11.18 5.80
C ASP A 63 2.09 11.44 6.99
N THR A 64 3.36 11.71 6.70
CA THR A 64 4.40 11.88 7.73
C THR A 64 5.12 13.21 7.60
N LYS A 65 5.64 13.71 8.72
CA LYS A 65 6.51 14.89 8.71
C LYS A 65 7.91 14.49 8.21
N GLY A 66 8.60 15.39 7.50
CA GLY A 66 9.98 15.16 7.05
C GLY A 66 10.93 14.79 8.19
N SER A 67 10.76 15.45 9.35
CA SER A 67 11.49 15.17 10.59
C SER A 67 11.33 13.73 11.13
N ASN A 68 10.31 13.00 10.68
CA ASN A 68 10.05 11.62 11.09
C ASN A 68 10.55 10.60 10.05
N PHE A 69 11.21 11.04 8.98
CA PHE A 69 11.62 10.19 7.89
C PHE A 69 13.14 10.35 7.66
N GLY A 70 13.88 9.31 8.03
CA GLY A 70 15.34 9.30 7.92
C GLY A 70 15.82 9.00 6.50
N TRP A 71 16.81 9.76 6.03
CA TRP A 71 17.47 9.53 4.74
C TRP A 71 18.89 10.13 4.75
N ASN A 72 19.84 9.41 4.18
CA ASN A 72 21.24 9.83 4.02
C ASN A 72 21.92 10.33 5.33
N GLY A 73 21.65 9.65 6.45
CA GLY A 73 22.22 10.01 7.76
C GLY A 73 21.60 11.24 8.43
N SER A 74 20.52 11.80 7.87
CA SER A 74 19.73 12.90 8.43
C SER A 74 18.24 12.56 8.39
N THR A 75 17.37 13.53 8.69
CA THR A 75 15.96 13.52 8.32
C THR A 75 15.69 14.56 7.22
N PHE A 76 14.52 14.47 6.59
CA PHE A 76 14.05 15.47 5.63
C PHE A 76 13.61 16.78 6.30
#